data_AF-A0A2E3RLR4-F1
#
_entry.id   AF-A0A2E3RLR4-F1
#
_cell.length_a   1.000
_cell.length_b   1.000
_cell.length_c   1.000
_cell.angle_alpha   90.00
_cell.angle_beta   90.00
_cell.angle_gamma   90.00
#
_symmetry.space_group_name_H-M   'P 1'
#
loop_
_entity.id
_entity.type
_entity.pdbx_description
1 polymer ?
#
loop_
_entity_poly.entity_id
_entity_poly.type
_entity_poly.pdbx_seq_one_letter_code
_entity_poly.pdbx_strand_id
1 'polypeptide(L)'
;MHQDGYEDKIKFFGIGKTQHQSSLSNWTNGNNTSVCMDISPENLVWNDWNANQRDLFILDYQGNLISQQNISSGLPNNLQNTLLNLIEQIPNDQIQGDMNSDGGINVLDIVLISNLIFANEYSEIGDVNTDGILNILDIVILVNTIIGD
;
A
#
# COMPACT_ATOMS: atom_id res chain seq x y z
N MET A 1 -8.19 -9.32 -6.47
CA MET A 1 -7.35 -8.69 -5.42
C MET A 1 -5.95 -9.32 -5.37
N HIS A 2 -5.80 -10.62 -5.06
CA HIS A 2 -4.49 -11.33 -5.10
C HIS A 2 -3.95 -11.59 -6.53
N GLN A 3 -4.63 -11.13 -7.58
CA GLN A 3 -4.20 -11.28 -8.98
C GLN A 3 -3.98 -9.94 -9.68
N ASP A 4 -4.22 -8.83 -8.98
CA ASP A 4 -4.25 -7.49 -9.58
C ASP A 4 -3.13 -6.58 -9.03
N GLY A 5 -2.15 -7.12 -8.30
CA GLY A 5 -0.98 -6.36 -7.82
C GLY A 5 -1.23 -5.41 -6.64
N TYR A 6 -2.35 -5.53 -5.93
CA TYR A 6 -2.70 -4.67 -4.78
C TYR A 6 -2.21 -5.18 -3.42
N GLU A 7 -1.39 -6.23 -3.39
CA GLU A 7 -1.02 -6.97 -2.18
C GLU A 7 -0.27 -6.10 -1.16
N ASP A 8 0.54 -5.16 -1.64
CA ASP A 8 1.27 -4.22 -0.78
C ASP A 8 0.46 -2.98 -0.43
N LYS A 9 -0.67 -2.75 -1.11
CA LYS A 9 -1.53 -1.55 -0.96
C LYS A 9 -2.69 -1.73 0.01
N ILE A 10 -3.11 -2.96 0.30
CA ILE A 10 -4.18 -3.26 1.25
C ILE A 10 -3.66 -4.19 2.35
N LYS A 11 -3.94 -3.86 3.61
CA LYS A 11 -3.63 -4.70 4.76
C LYS A 11 -4.91 -5.08 5.50
N PHE A 12 -5.06 -6.38 5.78
CA PHE A 12 -6.14 -6.89 6.64
C PHE A 12 -5.54 -7.37 7.96
N PHE A 13 -6.16 -6.97 9.06
CA PHE A 13 -5.87 -7.56 10.37
C PHE A 13 -7.16 -7.71 11.16
N GLY A 14 -7.26 -8.79 11.92
CA GLY A 14 -8.37 -9.02 12.84
C GLY A 14 -8.00 -8.52 14.24
N ILE A 15 -8.96 -7.92 14.94
CA ILE A 15 -8.84 -7.64 16.38
C ILE A 15 -9.82 -8.58 17.10
N GLY A 16 -9.31 -9.32 18.07
CA GLY A 16 -10.09 -10.16 18.99
C GLY A 16 -9.97 -9.67 20.43
N LYS A 17 -10.70 -10.29 21.35
CA LYS A 17 -10.52 -10.06 22.81
C LYS A 17 -9.80 -11.27 23.41
N THR A 18 -8.81 -11.05 24.27
CA THR A 18 -8.03 -12.11 24.92
C THR A 18 -8.90 -13.12 25.69
N GLN A 19 -10.04 -12.71 26.25
CA GLN A 19 -11.01 -13.63 26.87
C GLN A 19 -11.56 -14.71 25.92
N HIS A 20 -11.43 -14.53 24.60
CA HIS A 20 -11.86 -15.50 23.57
C HIS A 20 -10.67 -16.14 22.82
N GLN A 21 -9.44 -16.03 23.34
CA GLN A 21 -8.24 -16.55 22.69
C GLN A 21 -8.30 -18.06 22.39
N SER A 22 -9.06 -18.83 23.18
CA SER A 22 -9.25 -20.27 22.96
C SER A 22 -9.94 -20.60 21.64
N SER A 23 -10.64 -19.62 21.03
CA SER A 23 -11.31 -19.75 19.73
C SER A 23 -10.51 -19.12 18.58
N LEU A 24 -9.27 -18.68 18.82
CA LEU A 24 -8.45 -18.00 17.81
C LEU A 24 -8.21 -18.86 16.56
N SER A 25 -8.07 -20.17 16.73
CA SER A 25 -7.88 -21.11 15.61
C SER A 25 -9.03 -21.09 14.61
N ASN A 26 -10.24 -20.68 15.00
CA ASN A 26 -11.36 -20.54 14.06
C ASN A 26 -11.13 -19.41 13.05
N TRP A 27 -10.24 -18.47 13.36
CA TRP A 27 -9.92 -17.32 12.52
C TRP A 27 -8.60 -17.50 11.77
N THR A 28 -7.62 -18.18 12.37
CA THR A 28 -6.25 -18.28 11.81
C THR A 28 -5.95 -19.62 11.16
N ASN A 29 -6.70 -20.69 11.42
CA ASN A 29 -6.38 -21.99 10.85
C ASN A 29 -6.62 -22.00 9.34
N GLY A 30 -5.60 -22.42 8.58
CA GLY A 30 -5.66 -22.49 7.12
C GLY A 30 -5.56 -21.13 6.40
N ASN A 31 -5.15 -20.06 7.09
CA ASN A 31 -4.87 -18.77 6.45
C ASN A 31 -3.73 -18.01 7.16
N ASN A 32 -3.21 -16.97 6.48
CA ASN A 32 -2.12 -16.14 6.98
C ASN A 32 -2.63 -14.80 7.54
N THR A 33 -3.86 -14.77 8.08
CA THR A 33 -4.45 -13.51 8.59
C THR A 33 -3.70 -13.05 9.83
N SER A 34 -3.22 -11.80 9.81
CA SER A 34 -2.70 -11.16 11.01
C SER A 34 -3.84 -10.89 11.97
N VAL A 35 -3.71 -11.32 13.22
CA VAL A 35 -4.70 -11.07 14.27
C VAL A 35 -4.01 -10.56 15.53
N CYS A 36 -4.54 -9.51 16.12
CA CYS A 36 -4.14 -9.02 17.43
C CYS A 36 -5.27 -9.24 18.44
N MET A 37 -4.91 -9.27 19.73
CA MET A 37 -5.89 -9.43 20.80
C MET A 37 -5.83 -8.22 21.73
N ASP A 38 -7.00 -7.65 21.99
CA ASP A 38 -7.20 -6.64 23.01
C ASP A 38 -7.32 -7.29 24.40
N ILE A 39 -6.68 -6.68 25.39
CA ILE A 39 -6.54 -7.27 26.71
C ILE A 39 -7.84 -7.12 27.50
N SER A 40 -8.32 -8.23 28.04
CA SER A 40 -9.52 -8.33 28.86
C SER A 40 -9.13 -8.22 30.34
N PRO A 41 -10.03 -7.73 31.22
CA PRO A 41 -11.44 -7.40 30.97
C PRO A 41 -11.71 -6.02 30.36
N GLU A 42 -10.72 -5.13 30.31
CA GLU A 42 -10.92 -3.71 29.99
C GLU A 42 -11.29 -3.50 28.52
N ASN A 43 -10.70 -4.27 27.60
CA ASN A 43 -10.88 -4.20 26.15
C ASN A 43 -10.89 -2.74 25.65
N LEU A 44 -9.84 -1.99 26.00
CA LEU A 44 -9.76 -0.54 25.77
C LEU A 44 -9.85 -0.21 24.28
N VAL A 45 -9.10 -0.91 23.43
CA VAL A 45 -9.10 -0.67 21.98
C VAL A 45 -10.46 -0.98 21.38
N TRP A 46 -11.07 -2.10 21.79
CA TRP A 46 -12.39 -2.53 21.34
C TRP A 46 -13.47 -1.49 21.68
N ASN A 47 -13.41 -0.94 22.90
CA ASN A 47 -14.36 0.05 23.40
C ASN A 47 -14.13 1.44 22.79
N ASP A 48 -12.88 1.87 22.64
CA ASP A 48 -12.51 3.17 22.04
C ASP A 48 -13.00 3.29 20.60
N TRP A 49 -12.99 2.17 19.86
CA TRP A 49 -13.51 2.09 18.49
C TRP A 49 -15.02 1.82 18.43
N ASN A 50 -15.70 1.72 19.58
CA ASN A 50 -17.10 1.35 19.68
C ASN A 50 -17.43 0.10 18.84
N ALA A 51 -16.55 -0.91 18.91
CA ALA A 51 -16.63 -2.08 18.05
C ALA A 51 -17.68 -3.09 18.54
N ASN A 52 -18.35 -3.74 17.59
CA ASN A 52 -19.22 -4.89 17.84
C ASN A 52 -18.63 -6.17 17.25
N GLN A 53 -19.19 -7.30 17.65
CA GLN A 53 -18.81 -8.59 17.09
C GLN A 53 -19.05 -8.59 15.57
N ARG A 54 -18.00 -8.88 14.79
CA ARG A 54 -17.99 -8.89 13.32
C ARG A 54 -18.25 -7.51 12.70
N ASP A 55 -17.77 -6.45 13.32
CA ASP A 55 -17.64 -5.16 12.63
C ASP A 55 -16.43 -5.18 11.68
N LEU A 56 -16.63 -4.64 10.48
CA LEU A 56 -15.61 -4.31 9.50
C LEU A 56 -15.36 -2.81 9.55
N PHE A 57 -14.11 -2.43 9.78
CA PHE A 57 -13.64 -1.05 9.70
C PHE A 57 -12.82 -0.89 8.41
N ILE A 58 -13.09 0.16 7.66
CA ILE A 58 -12.31 0.53 6.47
C ILE A 58 -11.67 1.88 6.75
N LEU A 59 -10.37 1.96 6.52
CA LEU A 59 -9.58 3.18 6.68
C LEU A 59 -8.93 3.58 5.36
N ASP A 60 -8.68 4.87 5.17
CA ASP A 60 -7.85 5.36 4.08
C ASP A 60 -6.35 5.20 4.36
N TYR A 61 -5.52 5.63 3.42
CA TYR A 61 -4.05 5.50 3.51
C TYR A 61 -3.42 6.41 4.57
N GLN A 62 -4.13 7.46 5.02
CA GLN A 62 -3.73 8.28 6.16
C GLN A 62 -4.23 7.73 7.50
N GLY A 63 -5.01 6.64 7.48
CA GLY A 63 -5.56 6.03 8.69
C GLY A 63 -6.84 6.69 9.22
N ASN A 64 -7.55 7.46 8.40
CA ASN A 64 -8.87 7.98 8.76
C ASN A 64 -9.94 6.91 8.53
N LEU A 65 -10.94 6.86 9.42
CA LEU A 65 -12.07 5.94 9.29
C LEU A 65 -12.98 6.36 8.13
N ILE A 66 -13.14 5.47 7.15
CA ILE A 66 -14.02 5.64 5.99
C ILE A 66 -15.40 5.01 6.23
N SER A 67 -15.43 3.83 6.85
CA SER A 67 -16.68 3.16 7.18
C SER A 67 -16.54 2.16 8.32
N GLN A 68 -17.59 2.03 9.12
CA GLN A 68 -17.80 0.94 10.08
C GLN A 68 -19.12 0.23 9.74
N GLN A 69 -19.09 -1.09 9.57
CA GLN A 69 -20.29 -1.88 9.29
C GLN A 69 -20.24 -3.26 9.93
N ASN A 70 -21.36 -3.71 10.51
CA ASN A 70 -21.50 -5.09 10.95
C ASN A 70 -21.69 -6.04 9.75
N ILE A 71 -20.82 -7.04 9.62
CA ILE A 71 -20.80 -7.99 8.49
C ILE A 71 -21.37 -9.37 8.89
N SER A 72 -22.20 -9.45 9.93
CA SER A 72 -22.88 -10.70 10.33
C SER A 72 -23.72 -11.32 9.19
N SER A 73 -24.24 -10.49 8.30
CA SER A 73 -24.99 -10.92 7.11
C SER A 73 -24.15 -11.11 5.85
N GLY A 74 -22.82 -11.09 5.96
CA GLY A 74 -21.88 -11.16 4.84
C GLY A 74 -21.21 -9.82 4.54
N LEU A 75 -20.31 -9.83 3.56
CA LEU A 75 -19.56 -8.64 3.14
C LEU A 75 -20.43 -7.70 2.30
N PRO A 76 -20.18 -6.38 2.33
CA PRO A 76 -20.88 -5.42 1.48
C PRO A 76 -20.60 -5.68 0.00
N ASN A 77 -21.63 -5.67 -0.85
CA ASN A 77 -21.47 -5.93 -2.29
C ASN A 77 -20.59 -4.89 -3.01
N ASN A 78 -20.51 -3.68 -2.46
CA ASN A 78 -19.68 -2.59 -2.98
C ASN A 78 -18.26 -2.55 -2.40
N LEU A 79 -17.89 -3.48 -1.50
CA LEU A 79 -16.60 -3.46 -0.80
C LEU A 79 -15.42 -3.35 -1.77
N GLN A 80 -15.42 -4.13 -2.86
CA GLN A 80 -14.34 -4.09 -3.84
C GLN A 80 -14.17 -2.70 -4.45
N ASN A 81 -15.26 -2.07 -4.89
CA ASN A 81 -15.19 -0.74 -5.50
C ASN A 81 -14.77 0.32 -4.47
N THR A 82 -15.24 0.21 -3.22
CA THR A 82 -14.79 1.09 -2.14
C THR A 82 -13.28 1.00 -1.94
N LEU A 83 -12.71 -0.21 -1.93
CA LEU A 83 -11.26 -0.39 -1.77
C LEU A 83 -10.48 0.16 -2.97
N LEU A 84 -10.93 -0.09 -4.21
CA LEU A 84 -10.27 0.44 -5.40
C LEU A 84 -10.24 1.97 -5.40
N ASN A 85 -11.35 2.62 -5.06
CA ASN A 85 -11.41 4.08 -4.97
C ASN A 85 -10.46 4.65 -3.90
N LEU A 86 -10.19 3.92 -2.82
CA LEU A 86 -9.23 4.34 -1.79
C LEU A 86 -7.78 4.14 -2.25
N ILE A 87 -7.50 3.06 -2.98
CA ILE A 87 -6.17 2.81 -3.55
C ILE A 87 -5.79 3.89 -4.55
N GLU A 88 -6.72 4.34 -5.38
CA GLU A 88 -6.50 5.43 -6.34
C GLU A 88 -6.14 6.77 -5.67
N GLN A 89 -6.48 6.94 -4.39
CA GLN A 89 -6.16 8.15 -3.63
C GLN A 89 -4.77 8.09 -2.98
N ILE A 90 -4.14 6.90 -2.93
CA ILE A 90 -2.77 6.76 -2.45
C ILE A 90 -1.87 7.56 -3.40
N PRO A 91 -1.15 8.59 -2.92
CA PRO A 91 -0.18 9.29 -3.73
C PRO A 91 0.79 8.24 -4.27
N ASN A 92 0.97 8.23 -5.58
CA ASN A 92 2.12 7.51 -6.11
C ASN A 92 3.35 8.28 -5.60
N ASP A 93 4.15 7.64 -4.74
CA ASP A 93 5.53 8.04 -4.52
C ASP A 93 6.31 7.75 -5.81
N GLN A 94 5.93 8.40 -6.92
CA GLN A 94 6.75 8.40 -8.13
C GLN A 94 7.99 9.20 -7.78
N ILE A 95 9.05 8.47 -7.47
CA ILE A 95 10.37 9.03 -7.28
C ILE A 95 10.86 9.42 -8.67
N GLN A 96 11.16 10.70 -8.87
CA GLN A 96 11.74 11.16 -10.12
C GLN A 96 13.05 10.40 -10.36
N GLY A 97 13.16 9.75 -11.52
CA GLY A 97 14.27 8.86 -11.85
C GLY A 97 14.07 7.38 -11.53
N ASP A 98 13.02 6.97 -10.82
CA ASP A 98 12.66 5.55 -10.58
C ASP A 98 11.87 5.01 -11.78
N MET A 99 12.59 4.44 -12.73
CA MET A 99 12.09 4.06 -14.05
C MET A 99 11.39 2.71 -14.07
N ASN A 100 11.64 1.86 -13.07
CA ASN A 100 10.97 0.58 -12.91
C ASN A 100 9.91 0.58 -11.79
N SER A 101 9.76 1.69 -11.07
CA SER A 101 8.82 1.87 -9.96
C SER A 101 9.04 0.87 -8.82
N ASP A 102 10.30 0.51 -8.54
CA ASP A 102 10.66 -0.39 -7.45
C ASP A 102 10.90 0.33 -6.10
N GLY A 103 10.78 1.66 -6.11
CA GLY A 103 10.87 2.50 -4.92
C GLY A 103 12.30 2.96 -4.59
N GLY A 104 13.29 2.74 -5.47
CA GLY A 104 14.65 3.21 -5.24
C GLY A 104 15.46 3.49 -6.49
N ILE A 105 16.06 4.68 -6.56
CA ILE A 105 16.96 5.06 -7.66
C ILE A 105 18.25 4.23 -7.59
N ASN A 106 18.50 3.45 -8.63
CA ASN A 106 19.67 2.60 -8.76
C ASN A 106 20.13 2.45 -10.23
N VAL A 107 21.14 1.58 -10.47
CA VAL A 107 21.73 1.39 -11.80
C VAL A 107 20.72 0.85 -12.82
N LEU A 108 19.68 0.12 -12.40
CA LEU A 108 18.65 -0.36 -13.31
C LEU A 108 17.88 0.80 -13.96
N ASP A 109 17.65 1.90 -13.23
CA ASP A 109 16.99 3.09 -13.77
C ASP A 109 17.81 3.78 -14.85
N ILE A 110 19.14 3.86 -14.63
CA ILE A 110 20.07 4.37 -15.63
C ILE A 110 20.03 3.53 -16.91
N VAL A 111 19.95 2.20 -16.78
CA VAL A 111 19.85 1.30 -17.94
C VAL A 111 18.55 1.57 -18.70
N LEU A 112 17.44 1.79 -18.00
CA LEU A 112 16.15 2.10 -18.62
C LEU A 112 16.15 3.46 -19.32
N ILE A 113 16.66 4.52 -18.70
CA ILE A 113 16.81 5.84 -19.33
C ILE A 113 17.75 5.77 -20.53
N SER A 114 18.86 5.04 -20.43
CA SER A 114 19.78 4.85 -21.55
C SER A 114 19.06 4.25 -22.76
N ASN A 115 18.21 3.24 -22.54
CA ASN A 115 17.42 2.63 -23.61
C ASN A 115 16.44 3.62 -24.24
N LEU A 116 15.77 4.46 -23.44
CA LEU A 116 14.88 5.50 -23.95
C LEU A 116 15.62 6.55 -24.78
N ILE A 117 16.78 7.02 -24.30
CA ILE A 117 17.65 7.94 -25.03
C ILE A 117 18.07 7.34 -26.38
N PHE A 118 18.48 6.06 -26.40
CA PHE A 118 18.83 5.37 -27.64
C PHE A 118 17.64 5.18 -28.58
N ALA A 119 16.44 4.98 -28.04
CA ALA A 119 15.19 4.87 -28.81
C ALA A 119 14.64 6.24 -29.24
N ASN A 120 15.22 7.35 -28.78
CA ASN A 120 14.69 8.71 -28.93
C ASN A 120 13.24 8.82 -28.42
N GLU A 121 12.99 8.17 -27.28
CA GLU A 121 11.73 8.20 -26.53
C GLU A 121 11.87 9.09 -25.29
N TYR A 122 10.78 9.75 -24.90
CA TYR A 122 10.75 10.65 -23.75
C TYR A 122 10.02 10.01 -22.58
N SER A 123 10.48 10.31 -21.36
CA SER A 123 9.84 9.93 -20.10
C SER A 123 9.87 11.11 -19.15
N GLU A 124 8.69 11.53 -18.67
CA GLU A 124 8.58 12.62 -17.69
C GLU A 124 9.28 12.27 -16.37
N ILE A 125 9.21 11.02 -15.95
CA ILE A 125 9.91 10.57 -14.72
C ILE A 125 11.42 10.42 -14.95
N GLY A 126 11.85 10.21 -16.19
CA GLY A 126 13.27 10.08 -16.54
C GLY A 126 13.97 11.43 -16.74
N ASP A 127 13.23 12.47 -17.11
CA ASP A 127 13.68 13.87 -17.18
C ASP A 127 13.83 14.42 -15.75
N VAL A 128 14.97 14.13 -15.14
CA VAL A 128 15.21 14.39 -13.72
C VAL A 128 15.60 15.84 -13.44
N ASN A 129 16.01 16.58 -14.46
CA ASN A 129 16.25 18.02 -14.36
C ASN A 129 15.05 18.87 -14.81
N THR A 130 14.00 18.26 -15.34
CA THR A 130 12.76 18.88 -15.82
C THR A 130 12.96 19.91 -16.93
N ASP A 131 13.99 19.74 -17.76
CA ASP A 131 14.29 20.67 -18.87
C ASP A 131 13.49 20.38 -20.15
N GLY A 132 12.69 19.30 -20.13
CA GLY A 132 11.88 18.84 -21.25
C GLY A 132 12.66 17.99 -22.26
N ILE A 133 13.89 17.58 -21.95
CA ILE A 133 14.77 16.81 -22.83
C ILE A 133 15.41 15.65 -22.07
N LEU A 134 14.96 14.42 -22.34
CA LEU A 134 15.63 13.23 -21.82
C LEU A 134 16.99 13.00 -22.51
N ASN A 135 18.10 13.22 -21.79
CA ASN A 135 19.44 13.12 -22.33
C ASN A 135 20.51 12.69 -21.30
N ILE A 136 21.79 12.77 -21.66
CA ILE A 136 22.91 12.33 -20.81
C ILE A 136 22.99 13.11 -19.49
N LEU A 137 22.49 14.34 -19.43
CA LEU A 137 22.44 15.15 -18.22
C LEU A 137 21.55 14.51 -17.14
N ASP A 138 20.44 13.87 -17.55
CA ASP A 138 19.57 13.13 -16.64
C ASP A 138 20.29 11.92 -16.02
N ILE A 139 21.03 11.18 -16.84
CA ILE A 139 21.85 10.07 -16.37
C ILE A 139 22.90 10.56 -15.36
N VAL A 140 23.57 11.68 -15.63
CA VAL A 140 24.58 12.23 -14.72
C VAL A 140 23.95 12.58 -13.36
N ILE A 141 22.76 13.16 -13.35
CA ILE A 141 22.04 13.48 -12.12
C ILE A 141 21.68 12.21 -11.35
N LEU A 142 21.21 11.16 -12.02
CA LEU A 142 20.93 9.88 -11.34
C LEU A 142 22.18 9.22 -10.79
N VAL A 143 23.30 9.26 -11.52
CA VAL A 143 24.59 8.77 -11.01
C VAL A 143 24.96 9.52 -9.73
N ASN A 144 24.86 10.84 -9.72
CA ASN A 144 25.13 11.68 -8.55
C ASN A 144 24.22 11.33 -7.37
N THR A 145 22.93 11.12 -7.63
CA THR A 145 21.96 10.66 -6.62
C THR A 145 22.33 9.30 -6.04
N ILE A 146 22.79 8.36 -6.87
CA ILE A 146 23.17 7.00 -6.43
C ILE A 146 24.44 7.02 -5.58
N ILE A 147 25.44 7.84 -5.94
CA ILE A 147 26.71 7.93 -5.21
C ILE A 147 26.64 8.87 -4.00
N GLY A 148 25.62 9.74 -3.94
CA GLY A 148 25.40 10.69 -2.85
C GLY A 148 26.22 11.98 -2.94
N ASP A 149 26.54 12.44 -4.14
CA ASP A 149 27.32 13.66 -4.43
C ASP A 149 26.47 14.79 -5.05
#